data_AF-A0A958K7L1-F1
#
_entry.id   AF-A0A958K7L1-F1
#
_cell.length_a   1.000
_cell.length_b   1.000
_cell.length_c   1.000
_cell.angle_alpha   90.00
_cell.angle_beta   90.00
_cell.angle_gamma   90.00
#
_symmetry.space_group_name_H-M   'P 1'
#
loop_
_entity.id
_entity.type
_entity.pdbx_description
1 polymer ?
#
loop_
_entity_poly.entity_id
_entity_poly.type
_entity_poly.pdbx_seq_one_letter_code
_entity_poly.pdbx_strand_id
1 'polypeptide(L)'
;MSDMRETLREDPGNPVFLEYAQTLIDSDKLDEALGVLLSGLSHNPGYHKGRALLAKLFYIQGYTPFAIRELECLLESLPENQSIKRLLQKFGIKLSGLAGLPNDTDSRPEIKSEVSELKEIPASDIIQDTVAEVELDFDELDLLEDDGTS
;
A
#
# COMPACT_ATOMS: atom_id res chain seq x y z
N MET A 1 -21.74 -4.45 16.21
CA MET A 1 -20.63 -4.12 15.29
C MET A 1 -20.73 -2.63 15.09
N SER A 2 -19.96 -1.88 15.88
CA SER A 2 -19.93 -0.42 15.79
C SER A 2 -19.62 -0.02 14.35
N ASP A 3 -20.32 0.99 13.83
CA ASP A 3 -20.17 1.45 12.44
C ASP A 3 -18.72 1.95 12.23
N MET A 4 -17.82 1.06 11.80
CA MET A 4 -16.43 1.33 11.39
C MET A 4 -16.33 2.60 10.54
N ARG A 5 -17.28 2.74 9.60
CA ARG A 5 -17.43 3.89 8.69
C ARG A 5 -17.77 5.20 9.39
N GLU A 6 -18.47 5.15 10.51
CA GLU A 6 -18.87 6.32 11.29
C GLU A 6 -17.65 6.84 12.06
N THR A 7 -16.91 5.93 12.70
CA THR A 7 -15.62 6.26 13.32
C THR A 7 -14.65 6.87 12.30
N LEU A 8 -14.55 6.31 11.10
CA LEU A 8 -13.68 6.86 10.04
C LEU A 8 -14.18 8.16 9.43
N ARG A 9 -15.47 8.45 9.55
CA ARG A 9 -16.02 9.75 9.14
C ARG A 9 -15.64 10.83 10.15
N GLU A 10 -15.60 10.49 11.44
CA GLU A 10 -15.19 11.42 12.50
C GLU A 10 -13.67 11.57 12.58
N ASP A 11 -12.94 10.46 12.46
CA ASP A 11 -11.48 10.40 12.48
C ASP A 11 -10.95 9.43 11.41
N PRO A 12 -10.64 9.91 10.20
CA PRO A 12 -10.14 9.08 9.11
C PRO A 12 -8.80 8.40 9.42
N GLY A 13 -8.00 8.97 10.33
CA GLY A 13 -6.72 8.41 10.76
C GLY A 13 -6.85 7.28 11.78
N ASN A 14 -8.05 7.04 12.32
CA ASN A 14 -8.26 6.07 13.39
C ASN A 14 -7.80 4.66 12.97
N PRO A 15 -6.98 3.93 13.76
CA PRO A 15 -6.45 2.60 13.42
C PRO A 15 -7.47 1.59 12.87
N VAL A 16 -8.74 1.78 13.21
CA VAL A 16 -9.90 1.07 12.67
C VAL A 16 -9.96 1.09 11.12
N PHE A 17 -9.28 2.03 10.44
CA PHE A 17 -9.22 2.08 8.98
C PHE A 17 -8.53 0.85 8.38
N LEU A 18 -7.57 0.25 9.10
CA LEU A 18 -6.91 -0.98 8.65
C LEU A 18 -7.84 -2.16 8.65
N GLU A 19 -8.52 -2.41 9.77
CA GLU A 19 -9.39 -3.57 9.84
C GLU A 19 -10.59 -3.39 8.88
N TYR A 20 -11.01 -2.14 8.64
CA TYR A 20 -12.01 -1.83 7.61
C TYR A 20 -11.49 -2.13 6.20
N ALA A 21 -10.29 -1.64 5.86
CA ALA A 21 -9.67 -1.90 4.57
C ALA A 21 -9.41 -3.39 4.34
N GLN A 22 -8.94 -4.10 5.36
CA GLN A 22 -8.73 -5.55 5.32
C GLN A 22 -10.06 -6.27 5.04
N THR A 23 -11.13 -5.93 5.76
CA THR A 23 -12.47 -6.48 5.50
C THR A 23 -12.94 -6.22 4.07
N LEU A 24 -12.63 -5.04 3.52
CA LEU A 24 -12.95 -4.71 2.12
C LEU A 24 -12.13 -5.56 1.13
N ILE A 25 -10.85 -5.78 1.40
CA ILE A 25 -9.98 -6.68 0.61
C ILE A 25 -10.52 -8.11 0.63
N ASP A 26 -10.85 -8.63 1.82
CA ASP A 26 -11.43 -9.97 1.98
C ASP A 26 -12.81 -10.10 1.31
N SER A 27 -13.50 -8.98 1.10
CA SER A 27 -14.76 -8.90 0.37
C SER A 27 -14.61 -8.63 -1.13
N ASP A 28 -13.39 -8.70 -1.66
CA ASP A 28 -13.03 -8.40 -3.07
C ASP A 28 -13.33 -6.95 -3.51
N LYS A 29 -13.53 -6.04 -2.55
CA LYS A 29 -13.83 -4.61 -2.77
C LYS A 29 -12.55 -3.78 -2.79
N LEU A 30 -11.67 -4.09 -3.74
CA LEU A 30 -10.31 -3.54 -3.79
C LEU A 30 -10.27 -2.02 -3.99
N ASP A 31 -11.18 -1.45 -4.79
CA ASP A 31 -11.25 -0.01 -5.04
C ASP A 31 -11.69 0.78 -3.79
N GLU A 32 -12.71 0.27 -3.07
CA GLU A 32 -13.14 0.86 -1.81
C GLU A 32 -12.03 0.77 -0.75
N ALA A 33 -11.34 -0.37 -0.68
CA ALA A 33 -10.20 -0.58 0.22
C ALA A 33 -9.07 0.44 -0.03
N LEU A 34 -8.78 0.71 -1.31
CA LEU A 34 -7.78 1.70 -1.70
C LEU A 34 -8.15 3.09 -1.18
N GLY A 35 -9.42 3.51 -1.37
CA GLY A 35 -9.91 4.79 -0.88
C GLY A 35 -9.77 4.94 0.64
N VAL A 36 -10.11 3.89 1.39
CA VAL A 36 -9.98 3.87 2.86
C VAL A 36 -8.52 3.98 3.29
N LEU A 37 -7.62 3.18 2.68
CA LEU A 37 -6.19 3.19 3.01
C LEU A 37 -5.55 4.54 2.69
N LEU A 38 -5.82 5.11 1.51
CA LEU A 38 -5.29 6.41 1.13
C LEU A 38 -5.79 7.52 2.06
N SER A 39 -7.07 7.49 2.44
CA SER A 39 -7.63 8.43 3.41
C SER A 39 -6.96 8.28 4.77
N GLY A 40 -6.85 7.06 5.30
CA GLY A 40 -6.22 6.83 6.60
C GLY A 40 -4.73 7.21 6.63
N LEU A 41 -3.98 6.84 5.59
CA LEU A 41 -2.57 7.19 5.45
C LEU A 41 -2.34 8.67 5.15
N SER A 42 -3.30 9.37 4.54
CA SER A 42 -3.19 10.84 4.38
C SER A 42 -3.24 11.55 5.73
N HIS A 43 -3.94 10.99 6.71
CA HIS A 43 -4.01 11.53 8.07
C HIS A 43 -2.86 11.00 8.94
N ASN A 44 -2.45 9.74 8.74
CA ASN A 44 -1.37 9.07 9.45
C ASN A 44 -0.32 8.51 8.48
N PRO A 45 0.51 9.37 7.85
CA PRO A 45 1.48 8.94 6.83
C PRO A 45 2.63 8.10 7.38
N GLY A 46 2.84 8.11 8.69
CA GLY A 46 3.83 7.27 9.38
C GLY A 46 3.37 5.84 9.64
N TYR A 47 2.09 5.51 9.38
CA TYR A 47 1.52 4.24 9.84
C TYR A 47 2.04 3.06 9.03
N HIS A 48 3.02 2.35 9.59
CA HIS A 48 3.78 1.33 8.84
C HIS A 48 2.89 0.15 8.42
N LYS A 49 2.00 -0.31 9.31
CA LYS A 49 1.03 -1.37 9.01
C LYS A 49 0.09 -0.98 7.87
N GLY A 50 -0.32 0.28 7.78
CA GLY A 50 -1.17 0.76 6.67
C GLY A 50 -0.47 0.80 5.33
N ARG A 51 0.80 1.22 5.31
CA ARG A 51 1.61 1.17 4.07
C ARG A 51 1.84 -0.26 3.59
N ALA A 52 2.05 -1.19 4.51
CA ALA A 52 2.18 -2.60 4.16
C ALA A 52 0.88 -3.18 3.58
N LEU A 53 -0.27 -2.83 4.17
CA LEU A 53 -1.58 -3.23 3.65
C LEU A 53 -1.86 -2.61 2.27
N LEU A 54 -1.44 -1.36 2.04
CA LEU A 54 -1.49 -0.71 0.73
C LEU A 54 -0.62 -1.42 -0.30
N ALA A 55 0.60 -1.85 0.07
CA ALA A 55 1.45 -2.66 -0.78
C ALA A 55 0.82 -4.01 -1.15
N LYS A 56 0.19 -4.69 -0.17
CA LYS A 56 -0.58 -5.93 -0.37
C LYS A 56 -1.72 -5.71 -1.36
N LEU A 57 -2.48 -4.63 -1.19
CA LEU A 57 -3.58 -4.27 -2.10
C LEU A 57 -3.09 -4.05 -3.54
N PHE A 58 -2.02 -3.28 -3.73
CA PHE A 58 -1.43 -3.09 -5.06
C PHE A 58 -0.95 -4.40 -5.67
N TYR A 59 -0.38 -5.30 -4.87
CA TYR A 59 0.02 -6.62 -5.35
C TYR A 59 -1.18 -7.45 -5.82
N ILE A 60 -2.26 -7.50 -5.03
CA ILE A 60 -3.51 -8.21 -5.37
C ILE A 60 -4.12 -7.65 -6.67
N GLN A 61 -4.07 -6.33 -6.86
CA GLN A 61 -4.56 -5.67 -8.07
C GLN A 61 -3.66 -5.87 -9.31
N GLY A 62 -2.49 -6.52 -9.17
CA GLY A 62 -1.51 -6.69 -10.25
C GLY A 62 -0.60 -5.47 -10.48
N TYR A 63 -0.71 -4.45 -9.63
CA TYR A 63 0.11 -3.23 -9.65
C TYR A 63 1.43 -3.43 -8.88
N THR A 64 2.20 -4.47 -9.25
CA THR A 64 3.47 -4.85 -8.61
C THR A 64 4.47 -3.68 -8.44
N PRO A 65 4.68 -2.77 -9.41
CA PRO A 65 5.60 -1.65 -9.24
C PRO A 65 5.22 -0.71 -8.10
N PHE A 66 3.92 -0.49 -7.89
CA PHE A 66 3.42 0.34 -6.79
C PHE A 66 3.57 -0.36 -5.44
N ALA A 67 3.34 -1.67 -5.39
CA ALA A 67 3.59 -2.48 -4.20
C ALA A 67 5.06 -2.41 -3.76
N ILE A 68 5.99 -2.54 -4.71
CA ILE A 68 7.43 -2.43 -4.44
C ILE A 68 7.77 -1.05 -3.89
N ARG A 69 7.24 0.02 -4.49
CA ARG A 69 7.49 1.40 -4.06
C ARG A 69 7.10 1.64 -2.60
N GLU A 70 5.95 1.12 -2.17
CA GLU A 70 5.51 1.24 -0.77
C GLU A 70 6.41 0.45 0.19
N LEU A 71 6.88 -0.74 -0.22
CA LEU A 71 7.84 -1.53 0.55
C LEU A 71 9.22 -0.88 0.63
N GLU A 72 9.67 -0.20 -0.42
CA GLU A 72 10.90 0.61 -0.40
C GLU A 72 10.78 1.74 0.62
N CYS A 73 9.67 2.48 0.62
CA CYS A 73 9.43 3.56 1.58
C CYS A 73 9.39 3.03 3.04
N LEU A 74 8.83 1.84 3.24
CA LEU A 74 8.89 1.14 4.53
C LEU A 74 10.32 0.75 4.91
N LEU A 75 11.13 0.29 3.96
CA LEU A 75 12.54 -0.03 4.20
C LEU A 75 13.37 1.21 4.52
N GLU A 76 13.09 2.35 3.90
CA GLU A 76 13.75 3.63 4.22
C GLU A 76 13.45 4.06 5.67
N SER A 77 12.21 3.81 6.12
CA SER A 77 11.78 4.11 7.50
C SER A 77 12.31 3.08 8.51
N LEU A 78 12.38 1.81 8.11
CA LEU A 78 12.77 0.67 8.94
C LEU A 78 13.94 -0.11 8.29
N PRO A 79 15.13 0.49 8.17
CA PRO A 79 16.24 -0.07 7.38
C PRO A 79 16.80 -1.37 7.97
N GLU A 80 16.57 -1.65 9.24
CA GLU A 80 17.02 -2.87 9.91
C GLU A 80 16.02 -4.03 9.79
N ASN A 81 14.80 -3.76 9.30
CA ASN A 81 13.75 -4.76 9.19
C ASN A 81 14.07 -5.80 8.11
N GLN A 82 14.38 -7.02 8.55
CA GLN A 82 14.75 -8.12 7.66
C GLN A 82 13.55 -8.69 6.90
N SER A 83 12.34 -8.61 7.46
CA SER A 83 11.13 -9.08 6.80
C SER A 83 10.83 -8.28 5.55
N ILE A 84 10.94 -6.94 5.60
CA ILE A 84 10.77 -6.07 4.43
C ILE A 84 11.82 -6.39 3.34
N LYS A 85 13.09 -6.57 3.73
CA LYS A 85 14.17 -6.94 2.80
C LYS A 85 13.91 -8.27 2.11
N ARG A 86 13.45 -9.28 2.85
CA ARG A 86 13.10 -10.59 2.28
C ARG A 86 11.93 -10.46 1.32
N LEU A 87 10.92 -9.65 1.67
CA LEU A 87 9.76 -9.44 0.83
C LEU A 87 10.16 -8.78 -0.51
N LEU A 88 10.96 -7.71 -0.47
CA LEU A 88 11.52 -7.09 -1.68
C LEU A 88 12.34 -8.07 -2.54
N GLN A 89 13.11 -8.96 -1.92
CA GLN A 89 13.82 -10.02 -2.65
C GLN A 89 12.86 -11.01 -3.31
N LYS A 90 11.75 -11.39 -2.66
CA LYS A 90 10.70 -12.23 -3.26
C LYS A 90 10.05 -11.54 -4.46
N PHE A 91 9.91 -10.21 -4.43
CA PHE A 91 9.51 -9.39 -5.59
C PHE A 91 10.54 -9.35 -6.74
N GLY A 92 11.71 -10.00 -6.58
CA GLY A 92 12.78 -10.00 -7.57
C GLY A 92 13.73 -8.80 -7.47
N ILE A 93 13.57 -7.94 -6.45
CA ILE A 93 14.50 -6.84 -6.19
C ILE A 93 15.74 -7.41 -5.49
N LYS A 94 16.79 -7.66 -6.29
CA LYS A 94 18.11 -7.94 -5.73
C LYS A 94 18.65 -6.67 -5.09
N LEU A 95 18.62 -6.63 -3.75
CA LEU A 95 19.19 -5.55 -2.92
C LEU A 95 20.69 -5.29 -3.18
N SER A 96 21.38 -6.10 -4.01
CA SER A 96 22.77 -5.90 -4.45
C SER A 96 23.08 -4.54 -5.11
N GLY A 97 22.07 -3.70 -5.38
CA GLY A 97 22.24 -2.39 -6.02
C GLY A 97 21.77 -1.18 -5.22
N LEU A 98 21.18 -1.33 -4.02
CA LEU A 98 20.58 -0.20 -3.27
C LEU A 98 21.60 0.70 -2.54
N ALA A 99 22.85 0.72 -3.00
CA ALA A 99 23.89 1.65 -2.54
C ALA A 99 23.90 2.96 -3.35
N GLY A 100 22.86 3.26 -4.15
CA GLY A 100 22.90 4.43 -5.02
C GLY A 100 21.58 4.83 -5.66
N LEU A 101 20.48 4.92 -4.90
CA LEU A 101 19.36 5.73 -5.36
C LEU A 101 19.56 7.19 -4.92
N PRO A 102 19.55 8.13 -5.87
CA PRO A 102 19.69 9.55 -5.59
C PRO A 102 18.51 10.01 -4.73
N ASN A 103 18.85 10.82 -3.73
CA ASN A 103 17.95 11.70 -3.02
C ASN A 103 17.47 12.79 -4.00
N ASP A 104 16.68 12.42 -5.00
CA ASP A 104 15.95 13.39 -5.81
C ASP A 104 14.70 13.80 -5.02
N THR A 105 14.94 14.75 -4.11
CA THR A 105 14.04 15.87 -3.89
C THR A 105 13.24 16.22 -5.15
N ASP A 106 11.95 16.49 -4.96
CA ASP A 106 11.06 17.16 -5.91
C ASP A 106 10.33 16.26 -6.94
N SER A 107 9.22 15.67 -6.52
CA SER A 107 8.06 15.42 -7.38
C SER A 107 6.82 15.20 -6.50
N ARG A 108 6.30 16.30 -5.95
CA ARG A 108 4.87 16.38 -5.66
C ARG A 108 4.16 16.25 -7.02
N PRO A 109 3.30 15.24 -7.26
CA PRO A 109 2.32 15.43 -8.31
C PRO A 109 1.38 16.53 -7.78
N GLU A 110 1.53 17.75 -8.30
CA GLU A 110 0.46 18.74 -8.26
C GLU A 110 -0.72 18.11 -8.98
N ILE A 111 -1.67 17.53 -8.23
CA ILE A 111 -2.96 17.13 -8.77
C ILE A 111 -3.70 18.43 -9.08
N LYS A 112 -3.47 18.95 -10.29
CA LYS A 112 -4.34 19.95 -10.88
C LYS A 112 -5.66 19.26 -11.17
N SER A 113 -6.66 19.73 -10.44
CA SER A 113 -8.08 19.59 -10.72
C SER A 113 -8.35 19.81 -12.21
N GLU A 114 -8.55 18.73 -12.95
CA GLU A 114 -9.24 18.73 -14.24
C GLU A 114 -9.92 17.37 -14.40
N VAL A 115 -11.17 17.33 -13.93
CA VAL A 115 -12.09 16.21 -14.12
C VAL A 115 -12.72 16.39 -15.50
N SER A 116 -12.07 15.87 -16.55
CA SER A 116 -12.65 15.85 -17.88
C SER A 116 -12.32 14.54 -18.60
N GLU A 117 -13.40 13.82 -18.92
CA GLU A 117 -13.48 12.75 -19.92
C GLU A 117 -12.78 11.42 -19.61
N LEU A 118 -13.49 10.59 -18.83
CA LEU A 118 -13.33 9.13 -18.88
C LEU A 118 -13.78 8.64 -20.26
N LYS A 119 -12.82 8.39 -21.15
CA LYS A 119 -13.03 7.60 -22.35
C LYS A 119 -12.62 6.17 -22.05
N GLU A 120 -13.60 5.28 -22.14
CA GLU A 120 -13.51 3.85 -21.87
C GLU A 120 -12.29 3.22 -22.56
N ILE A 121 -11.36 2.67 -21.76
CA ILE A 121 -10.28 1.83 -22.27
C ILE A 121 -10.84 0.40 -22.29
N PRO A 122 -10.91 -0.29 -23.45
CA PRO A 122 -11.45 -1.64 -23.52
C PRO A 122 -10.56 -2.63 -22.75
N ALA A 123 -11.17 -3.30 -21.78
CA ALA A 123 -10.57 -4.29 -20.90
C ALA A 123 -10.31 -5.64 -21.61
N SER A 124 -9.40 -5.69 -22.58
CA SER A 124 -9.16 -6.95 -23.31
C SER A 124 -7.71 -7.38 -23.49
N ASP A 125 -6.72 -6.66 -22.98
CA ASP A 125 -5.32 -7.10 -23.07
C ASP A 125 -4.50 -6.78 -21.81
N ILE A 126 -5.02 -7.15 -20.63
CA ILE A 126 -4.15 -7.32 -19.46
C ILE A 126 -3.72 -8.79 -19.47
N ILE A 127 -2.51 -8.98 -19.96
CA ILE A 127 -1.81 -10.25 -20.10
C ILE A 127 -1.90 -11.00 -18.77
N GLN A 128 -2.61 -12.14 -18.78
CA GLN A 128 -2.55 -13.17 -17.76
C GLN A 128 -1.19 -13.87 -17.84
N ASP A 129 -0.10 -13.15 -17.54
CA ASP A 129 1.21 -13.76 -17.38
C ASP A 129 1.34 -14.16 -15.91
N THR A 130 0.86 -15.38 -15.65
CA THR A 130 1.23 -16.26 -14.53
C THR A 130 2.01 -15.58 -13.40
N VAL A 131 1.28 -14.98 -12.45
CA VAL A 131 1.82 -14.80 -11.10
C VAL A 131 2.02 -16.21 -10.58
N ALA A 132 3.24 -16.72 -10.68
CA ALA A 132 3.65 -17.85 -9.87
C ALA A 132 3.18 -17.54 -8.44
N GLU A 133 2.49 -18.49 -7.82
CA GLU A 133 1.94 -18.42 -6.46
C GLU A 133 3.08 -18.31 -5.44
N VAL A 134 3.86 -17.24 -5.52
CA VAL A 134 4.64 -16.77 -4.41
C VAL A 134 3.60 -16.13 -3.50
N GLU A 135 3.06 -16.94 -2.58
CA GLU A 135 2.35 -16.42 -1.43
C GLU A 135 3.31 -15.44 -0.73
N LEU A 136 3.01 -14.16 -0.92
CA LEU A 136 3.72 -13.08 -0.25
C LEU A 136 2.98 -12.85 1.07
N ASP A 137 3.54 -13.39 2.14
CA ASP A 137 3.03 -13.18 3.50
C ASP A 137 3.38 -11.77 3.99
N PHE A 138 2.53 -10.79 3.64
CA PHE A 138 2.60 -9.44 4.19
C PHE A 138 2.31 -9.41 5.71
N ASP A 139 1.63 -10.44 6.21
CA ASP A 139 1.32 -10.63 7.63
C ASP A 139 2.55 -11.05 8.47
N GLU A 140 3.66 -11.46 7.84
CA GLU A 140 4.95 -11.76 8.50
C GLU A 140 5.85 -10.52 8.65
N LEU A 141 5.37 -9.34 8.25
CA LEU A 141 6.12 -8.11 8.44
C LEU A 141 6.16 -7.77 9.93
N ASP A 142 7.35 -7.79 10.52
CA ASP A 142 7.62 -7.38 11.90
C ASP A 142 7.54 -5.86 12.00
N LEU A 143 6.33 -5.33 11.84
CA LEU A 143 6.03 -3.91 11.95
C LEU A 143 5.65 -3.64 13.39
N LEU A 144 6.40 -2.75 14.03
CA LEU A 144 6.03 -2.25 15.35
C LEU A 144 4.60 -1.75 15.29
N GLU A 145 3.84 -2.02 16.35
CA GLU A 145 2.54 -1.39 16.51
C GLU A 145 2.82 0.11 16.67
N ASP A 146 2.58 0.88 15.61
CA ASP A 146 2.46 2.32 15.75
C ASP A 146 1.29 2.52 16.71
N ASP A 147 1.59 2.72 18.00
CA ASP A 147 0.65 3.23 18.97
C ASP A 147 0.10 4.51 18.37
N GLY A 148 -1.10 4.45 17.79
CA GLY A 148 -1.80 5.54 17.11
C GLY A 148 -2.23 6.63 18.10
N THR A 149 -1.25 7.16 18.83
CA THR A 149 -1.39 8.17 19.86
C THR A 149 -0.77 9.44 19.30
N SER A 150 -1.60 10.26 18.67
CA SER A 150 -1.36 11.70 18.54
C SER A 150 -2.50 12.44 19.23
#